data_AF-A0A3N1UKT0-F1
#
_entry.id   AF-A0A3N1UKT0-F1
#
_cell.length_a   1.000
_cell.length_b   1.000
_cell.length_c   1.000
_cell.angle_alpha   90.00
_cell.angle_beta   90.00
_cell.angle_gamma   90.00
#
_symmetry.space_group_name_H-M   'P 1'
#
loop_
_entity.id
_entity.type
_entity.pdbx_description
1 polymer ?
#
loop_
_entity_poly.entity_id
_entity_poly.type
_entity_poly.pdbx_seq_one_letter_code
_entity_poly.pdbx_strand_id
1 'polypeptide(L)'
;MALQNFFFVPLSLSRVRPLLGFGMTALLAALAVGFFPQKLYATQVHSEPEGLYAHQLGHLFFIISMGVFIYWLRGRRLIRHKGWRYLQYSALLFILWNADAALVHHLENQNDIFQKFSEGTLHAYLQPYAGREWLTWIFFLVKLDHLLCVPAIIFLYLALREVQRSPFRFSPQDDTGS
;
A
#
# COMPACT_ATOMS: atom_id res chain seq x y z
N MET A 1 72.12 -26.48 40.12
CA MET A 1 71.49 -27.83 40.13
C MET A 1 70.14 -27.67 39.44
N ALA A 2 69.95 -28.33 38.28
CA ALA A 2 68.70 -28.89 37.70
C ALA A 2 67.35 -28.15 37.91
N LEU A 3 66.38 -28.02 36.98
CA LEU A 3 66.06 -28.59 35.66
C LEU A 3 64.77 -27.89 35.11
N GLN A 4 64.67 -27.74 33.78
CA GLN A 4 63.52 -27.98 32.86
C GLN A 4 62.12 -27.35 33.12
N ASN A 5 61.66 -26.42 32.27
CA ASN A 5 60.88 -26.58 31.00
C ASN A 5 59.36 -26.73 31.18
N PHE A 6 58.58 -25.73 30.73
CA PHE A 6 57.34 -25.98 29.97
C PHE A 6 57.17 -24.94 28.85
N PHE A 7 56.79 -25.47 27.69
CA PHE A 7 56.80 -24.90 26.35
C PHE A 7 55.90 -23.66 26.17
N PHE A 8 56.45 -22.60 25.55
CA PHE A 8 55.67 -21.64 24.79
C PHE A 8 55.69 -22.07 23.32
N VAL A 9 54.55 -22.52 22.80
CA VAL A 9 54.36 -22.73 21.35
C VAL A 9 54.05 -21.37 20.72
N PRO A 10 54.86 -20.82 19.80
CA PRO A 10 54.50 -19.60 19.10
C PRO A 10 53.38 -19.91 18.10
N LEU A 11 52.22 -19.27 18.27
CA LEU A 11 51.13 -19.26 17.30
C LEU A 11 51.66 -18.66 15.99
N SER A 12 51.90 -19.52 15.00
CA SER A 12 52.37 -19.12 13.67
C SER A 12 51.27 -18.37 12.92
N LEU A 13 51.49 -17.06 12.69
CA LEU A 13 50.61 -16.15 11.95
C LEU A 13 50.47 -16.49 10.44
N SER A 14 51.11 -17.55 9.94
CA SER A 14 51.03 -17.93 8.53
C SER A 14 49.71 -18.63 8.14
N ARG A 15 48.85 -18.99 9.11
CA ARG A 15 47.63 -19.76 8.86
C ARG A 15 46.35 -18.93 8.70
N VAL A 16 46.41 -17.60 8.84
CA VAL A 16 45.22 -16.70 8.81
C VAL A 16 45.01 -15.98 7.47
N ARG A 17 46.02 -16.00 6.59
CA ARG A 17 45.95 -15.31 5.29
C ARG A 17 44.95 -15.88 4.27
N PRO A 18 44.68 -17.20 4.16
CA PRO A 18 43.71 -17.67 3.16
C PRO A 18 42.26 -17.37 3.57
N LEU A 19 41.94 -17.35 4.87
CA LEU A 19 40.58 -17.14 5.38
C LEU A 19 40.04 -15.73 5.10
N LEU A 20 40.90 -14.71 5.18
CA LEU A 20 40.56 -13.33 4.81
C LEU A 20 40.29 -13.18 3.31
N GLY A 21 41.06 -13.89 2.48
CA GLY A 21 40.86 -13.93 1.03
C GLY A 21 39.53 -14.59 0.65
N PHE A 22 39.22 -15.75 1.24
CA PHE A 22 37.96 -16.45 1.03
C PHE A 22 36.75 -15.67 1.55
N GLY A 23 36.87 -15.00 2.70
CA GLY A 23 35.80 -14.16 3.24
C GLY A 23 35.51 -12.94 2.35
N MET A 24 36.55 -12.29 1.84
CA MET A 24 36.40 -11.13 0.97
C MET A 24 35.90 -11.52 -0.44
N THR A 25 36.36 -12.64 -1.01
CA THR A 25 35.81 -13.13 -2.29
C THR A 25 34.38 -13.62 -2.15
N ALA A 26 34.01 -14.28 -1.05
CA ALA A 26 32.63 -14.66 -0.77
C ALA A 26 31.73 -13.43 -0.58
N LEU A 27 32.21 -12.39 0.10
CA LEU A 27 31.48 -11.12 0.26
C LEU A 27 31.31 -10.41 -1.08
N LEU A 28 32.36 -10.30 -1.89
CA LEU A 28 32.28 -9.69 -3.22
C LEU A 28 31.39 -10.48 -4.18
N ALA A 29 31.39 -11.82 -4.11
CA ALA A 29 30.48 -12.66 -4.87
C ALA A 29 29.03 -12.50 -4.41
N ALA A 30 28.78 -12.44 -3.09
CA ALA A 30 27.45 -12.21 -2.54
C ALA A 30 26.90 -10.82 -2.91
N LEU A 31 27.75 -9.79 -2.87
CA LEU A 31 27.40 -8.44 -3.33
C LEU A 31 27.14 -8.44 -4.83
N ALA A 32 27.99 -9.07 -5.65
CA ALA A 32 27.78 -9.17 -7.08
C ALA A 32 26.42 -9.84 -7.39
N VAL A 33 26.09 -10.95 -6.75
CA VAL A 33 24.78 -11.63 -6.89
C VAL A 33 23.62 -10.76 -6.41
N GLY A 34 23.79 -9.98 -5.34
CA GLY A 34 22.77 -9.05 -4.82
C GLY A 34 22.55 -7.81 -5.69
N PHE A 35 23.54 -7.38 -6.47
CA PHE A 35 23.44 -6.27 -7.41
C PHE A 35 23.01 -6.68 -8.83
N PHE A 36 22.95 -7.98 -9.13
CA PHE A 36 22.27 -8.44 -10.34
C PHE A 36 20.75 -8.30 -10.12
N PRO A 37 20.04 -7.48 -10.91
CA PRO A 37 18.59 -7.37 -10.81
C PRO A 37 17.98 -8.72 -11.19
N GLN A 38 17.75 -9.56 -10.20
CA GLN A 38 16.92 -10.74 -10.37
C GLN A 38 15.48 -10.26 -10.59
N LYS A 39 14.73 -10.96 -11.44
CA LYS A 39 13.28 -10.74 -11.54
C LYS A 39 12.69 -11.00 -10.16
N LEU A 40 12.33 -9.93 -9.45
CA LEU A 40 11.68 -10.01 -8.16
C LEU A 40 10.22 -10.39 -8.43
N TYR A 41 9.89 -11.68 -8.34
CA TYR A 41 8.52 -12.20 -8.47
C TYR A 41 7.62 -11.81 -7.28
N ALA A 42 7.96 -10.76 -6.52
CA ALA A 42 7.19 -10.27 -5.39
C ALA A 42 5.98 -9.42 -5.84
N THR A 43 6.05 -8.81 -7.02
CA THR A 43 4.86 -8.32 -7.71
C THR A 43 4.36 -9.45 -8.59
N GLN A 44 3.42 -10.26 -8.09
CA GLN A 44 2.72 -11.22 -8.93
C GLN A 44 2.03 -10.41 -10.05
N VAL A 45 2.62 -10.42 -11.25
CA VAL A 45 1.93 -9.94 -12.46
C VAL A 45 0.90 -11.01 -12.73
N HIS A 46 -0.30 -10.82 -12.17
CA HIS A 46 -1.40 -11.73 -12.46
C HIS A 46 -1.65 -11.57 -13.95
N SER A 47 -1.62 -12.68 -14.69
CA SER A 47 -2.10 -12.68 -16.07
C SER A 47 -3.56 -12.22 -16.07
N GLU A 48 -3.94 -11.45 -17.09
CA GLU A 48 -5.36 -11.27 -17.38
C GLU A 48 -6.02 -12.67 -17.44
N PRO A 49 -7.18 -12.87 -16.80
CA PRO A 49 -8.07 -11.88 -16.19
C PRO A 49 -8.12 -11.91 -14.63
N GLU A 50 -7.40 -12.82 -13.97
CA GLU A 50 -7.61 -13.12 -12.53
C GLU A 50 -7.26 -11.95 -11.60
N GLY A 51 -6.15 -11.25 -11.87
CA GLY A 51 -5.74 -10.11 -11.06
C GLY A 51 -6.69 -8.92 -11.14
N LEU A 52 -7.25 -8.69 -12.33
CA LEU A 52 -8.24 -7.65 -12.55
C LEU A 52 -9.52 -7.93 -11.73
N TYR A 53 -10.01 -9.18 -11.75
CA TYR A 53 -11.18 -9.56 -10.96
C TYR A 53 -10.91 -9.46 -9.45
N ALA A 54 -9.76 -9.96 -8.99
CA ALA A 54 -9.37 -9.88 -7.58
C ALA A 54 -9.26 -8.41 -7.12
N HIS A 55 -8.71 -7.54 -7.95
CA HIS A 55 -8.58 -6.10 -7.68
C HIS A 55 -9.95 -5.41 -7.59
N GLN A 56 -10.84 -5.66 -8.56
CA GLN A 56 -12.21 -5.17 -8.56
C GLN A 56 -13.01 -5.63 -7.33
N LEU A 57 -12.88 -6.91 -6.97
CA LEU A 57 -13.47 -7.45 -5.76
C LEU A 57 -12.90 -6.78 -4.50
N GLY A 58 -11.60 -6.43 -4.51
CA GLY A 58 -10.96 -5.66 -3.46
C GLY A 58 -11.62 -4.30 -3.23
N HIS A 59 -11.86 -3.52 -4.28
CA HIS A 59 -12.58 -2.25 -4.18
C HIS A 59 -14.00 -2.43 -3.63
N LEU A 60 -14.74 -3.41 -4.16
CA LEU A 60 -16.11 -3.68 -3.69
C LEU A 60 -16.14 -4.08 -2.22
N PHE A 61 -15.24 -4.99 -1.82
CA PHE A 61 -15.10 -5.41 -0.43
C PHE A 61 -14.75 -4.23 0.49
N PHE A 62 -13.85 -3.36 0.05
CA PHE A 62 -13.47 -2.17 0.80
C PHE A 62 -14.65 -1.19 0.97
N ILE A 63 -15.41 -0.93 -0.11
CA ILE A 63 -16.61 -0.09 -0.08
C ILE A 63 -17.63 -0.62 0.93
N ILE A 64 -17.92 -1.92 0.87
CA ILE A 64 -18.86 -2.58 1.79
C ILE A 64 -18.35 -2.46 3.23
N SER A 65 -17.07 -2.74 3.45
CA SER A 65 -16.44 -2.67 4.78
C SER A 65 -16.54 -1.27 5.39
N MET A 66 -16.28 -0.22 4.61
CA MET A 66 -16.43 1.16 5.05
C MET A 66 -17.90 1.54 5.30
N GLY A 67 -18.83 1.06 4.47
CA GLY A 67 -20.26 1.27 4.66
C GLY A 67 -20.77 0.65 5.98
N VAL A 68 -20.37 -0.60 6.24
CA VAL A 68 -20.63 -1.28 7.51
C VAL A 68 -20.00 -0.52 8.67
N PHE A 69 -18.74 -0.08 8.54
CA PHE A 69 -18.07 0.72 9.57
C PHE A 69 -18.86 2.00 9.91
N ILE A 70 -19.31 2.76 8.92
CA ILE A 70 -20.14 3.96 9.11
C ILE A 70 -21.46 3.61 9.79
N TYR A 71 -22.13 2.53 9.38
CA TYR A 71 -23.36 2.05 10.01
C TYR A 71 -23.15 1.82 11.51
N TRP A 72 -22.08 1.12 11.89
CA TRP A 72 -21.76 0.88 13.30
C TRP A 72 -21.40 2.15 14.07
N LEU A 73 -20.63 3.07 13.48
CA LEU A 73 -20.30 4.36 14.09
C LEU A 73 -21.56 5.16 14.42
N ARG A 74 -22.55 5.15 13.53
CA ARG A 74 -23.83 5.83 13.72
C ARG A 74 -24.72 5.11 14.73
N GLY A 75 -24.87 3.80 14.61
CA GLY A 75 -25.71 2.98 15.49
C GLY A 75 -25.30 3.09 16.96
N ARG A 76 -23.99 3.16 17.23
CA ARG A 76 -23.45 3.35 18.58
C ARG A 76 -23.28 4.82 19.00
N ARG A 77 -23.70 5.78 18.16
CA ARG A 77 -23.61 7.23 18.40
C ARG A 77 -22.18 7.76 18.65
N LEU A 78 -21.14 7.04 18.19
CA LEU A 78 -19.73 7.46 18.37
C LEU A 78 -19.43 8.79 17.66
N ILE A 79 -20.17 9.10 16.59
CA ILE A 79 -20.01 10.32 15.78
C ILE A 79 -20.29 11.63 16.55
N ARG A 80 -20.84 11.54 17.77
CA ARG A 80 -20.96 12.68 18.69
C ARG A 80 -19.59 13.23 19.06
N HIS A 81 -18.58 12.37 19.12
CA HIS A 81 -17.20 12.75 19.39
C HIS A 81 -16.46 13.11 18.10
N LYS A 82 -15.63 14.14 18.20
CA LYS A 82 -14.94 14.77 17.06
C LYS A 82 -14.05 13.78 16.29
N GLY A 83 -13.26 12.96 16.98
CA GLY A 83 -12.36 11.98 16.34
C GLY A 83 -13.12 10.94 15.53
N TRP A 84 -14.16 10.37 16.11
CA TRP A 84 -15.02 9.38 15.44
C TRP A 84 -15.80 9.98 14.25
N ARG A 85 -16.14 11.28 14.30
CA ARG A 85 -16.73 11.99 13.17
C ARG A 85 -15.75 12.15 12.00
N TYR A 86 -14.48 12.44 12.28
CA TYR A 86 -13.46 12.47 11.24
C TYR A 86 -13.22 11.09 10.62
N LEU A 87 -13.26 10.01 11.42
CA LEU A 87 -13.24 8.63 10.90
C LEU A 87 -14.41 8.37 9.95
N GLN A 88 -15.61 8.88 10.26
CA GLN A 88 -16.76 8.77 9.38
C GLN A 88 -16.54 9.52 8.04
N TYR A 89 -16.01 10.74 8.07
CA TYR A 89 -15.72 11.50 6.84
C TYR A 89 -14.64 10.84 6.00
N SER A 90 -13.59 10.32 6.63
CA SER A 90 -12.54 9.54 5.97
C SER A 90 -13.13 8.31 5.28
N ALA A 91 -13.95 7.52 5.99
CA ALA A 91 -14.60 6.35 5.44
C ALA A 91 -15.52 6.68 4.25
N LEU A 92 -16.28 7.78 4.32
CA LEU A 92 -17.12 8.24 3.21
C LEU A 92 -16.29 8.61 1.98
N LEU A 93 -15.19 9.35 2.16
CA LEU A 93 -14.31 9.72 1.05
C LEU A 93 -13.61 8.50 0.45
N PHE A 94 -13.20 7.53 1.27
CA PHE A 94 -12.65 6.29 0.75
C PHE A 94 -13.68 5.44 -0.01
N ILE A 95 -14.96 5.45 0.38
CA ILE A 95 -16.03 4.81 -0.41
C ILE A 95 -16.11 5.48 -1.78
N LEU A 96 -16.16 6.81 -1.82
CA LEU A 96 -16.24 7.57 -3.08
C LEU A 96 -15.01 7.30 -3.94
N TRP A 97 -13.80 7.34 -3.36
CA TRP A 97 -12.57 7.05 -4.09
C TRP A 97 -12.52 5.61 -4.62
N ASN A 98 -12.94 4.60 -3.84
CA ASN A 98 -12.95 3.22 -4.33
C ASN A 98 -13.99 3.01 -5.44
N ALA A 99 -15.14 3.69 -5.38
CA ALA A 99 -16.14 3.63 -6.45
C ALA A 99 -15.62 4.28 -7.73
N ASP A 100 -14.93 5.42 -7.59
CA ASP A 100 -14.26 6.14 -8.66
C ASP A 100 -13.16 5.29 -9.32
N ALA A 101 -12.26 4.70 -8.53
CA ALA A 101 -11.21 3.79 -9.00
C ALA A 101 -11.78 2.54 -9.70
N ALA A 102 -12.81 1.91 -9.13
CA ALA A 102 -13.49 0.78 -9.76
C ALA A 102 -14.10 1.17 -11.11
N LEU A 103 -14.66 2.38 -11.23
CA LEU A 103 -15.19 2.93 -12.48
C LEU A 103 -14.09 3.19 -13.51
N VAL A 104 -12.95 3.78 -13.12
CA VAL A 104 -11.79 3.96 -14.03
C VAL A 104 -11.38 2.62 -14.62
N HIS A 105 -11.16 1.62 -13.78
CA HIS A 105 -10.75 0.30 -14.24
C HIS A 105 -11.82 -0.38 -15.10
N HIS A 106 -13.11 -0.17 -14.80
CA HIS A 106 -14.17 -0.63 -15.68
C HIS A 106 -14.10 0.04 -17.06
N LEU A 107 -13.92 1.36 -17.12
CA LEU A 107 -13.78 2.12 -18.36
C LEU A 107 -12.51 1.75 -19.13
N GLU A 108 -11.40 1.48 -18.45
CA GLU A 108 -10.16 1.00 -19.06
C GLU A 108 -10.35 -0.35 -19.73
N ASN A 109 -11.21 -1.24 -19.21
CA ASN A 109 -11.45 -2.53 -19.84
C ASN A 109 -12.40 -2.48 -21.05
N GLN A 110 -13.04 -1.34 -21.32
CA GLN A 110 -13.93 -1.18 -22.47
C GLN A 110 -13.12 -0.81 -23.72
N ASN A 111 -12.91 -1.79 -24.61
CA ASN A 111 -12.22 -1.59 -25.89
C ASN A 111 -13.00 -0.69 -26.88
N ASP A 112 -14.28 -0.45 -26.61
CA ASP A 112 -15.19 0.30 -27.49
C ASP A 112 -15.19 1.82 -27.20
N ILE A 113 -14.54 2.25 -26.10
CA ILE A 113 -14.57 3.65 -25.66
C ILE A 113 -13.28 4.38 -26.05
N PHE A 114 -12.12 3.72 -25.94
CA PHE A 114 -10.82 4.30 -26.23
C PHE A 114 -9.96 3.34 -27.07
N GLN A 115 -9.24 3.88 -28.05
CA GLN A 115 -8.10 3.15 -28.62
C GLN A 115 -6.90 3.34 -27.69
N LYS A 116 -6.44 2.25 -27.09
CA LYS A 116 -5.23 2.22 -26.28
C LYS A 116 -4.03 2.04 -27.21
N PHE A 117 -3.16 3.04 -27.27
CA PHE A 117 -1.88 2.91 -27.96
C PHE A 117 -0.77 2.63 -26.95
N SER A 118 -0.09 1.49 -27.15
CA SER A 118 1.10 1.01 -26.47
C SER A 118 0.94 0.51 -25.03
N GLU A 119 0.72 -0.79 -24.90
CA GLU A 119 1.07 -1.55 -23.70
C GLU A 119 2.56 -1.93 -23.81
N GLY A 120 3.44 -1.25 -23.05
CA GLY A 120 4.86 -1.61 -22.97
C GLY A 120 5.88 -0.49 -23.23
N THR A 121 5.46 0.76 -23.45
CA THR A 121 6.36 1.92 -23.45
C THR A 121 5.98 2.92 -22.36
N LEU A 122 6.91 3.80 -21.98
CA LEU A 122 6.70 4.89 -21.03
C LEU A 122 5.65 5.94 -21.50
N HIS A 123 5.09 5.77 -22.70
CA HIS A 123 4.15 6.70 -23.31
C HIS A 123 2.89 5.93 -23.73
N ALA A 124 1.86 6.01 -22.90
CA ALA A 124 0.52 5.55 -23.25
C ALA A 124 -0.28 6.73 -23.83
N TYR A 125 -0.86 6.56 -25.01
CA TYR A 125 -1.75 7.55 -25.62
C TYR A 125 -3.16 6.99 -25.72
N LEU A 126 -4.14 7.82 -25.32
CA LEU A 126 -5.57 7.53 -25.47
C LEU A 126 -6.10 8.35 -26.64
N GLN A 127 -6.57 7.68 -27.69
CA GLN A 127 -7.27 8.35 -28.78
C GLN A 127 -8.78 8.11 -28.64
N PRO A 128 -9.59 9.17 -28.44
CA PRO A 128 -11.04 9.03 -28.43
C PRO A 128 -11.58 8.69 -29.83
N TYR A 129 -12.65 7.91 -29.87
CA TYR A 129 -13.47 7.81 -31.07
C TYR A 129 -14.22 9.13 -31.33
N ALA A 130 -14.40 9.48 -32.61
CA ALA A 130 -15.11 10.69 -33.02
C ALA A 130 -16.50 10.78 -32.37
N GLY A 131 -16.82 11.92 -31.74
CA GLY A 131 -18.08 12.15 -31.02
C GLY A 131 -18.10 11.71 -29.54
N ARG A 132 -17.00 11.13 -29.02
CA ARG A 132 -16.87 10.68 -27.62
C ARG A 132 -15.81 11.44 -26.81
N GLU A 133 -15.38 12.61 -27.27
CA GLU A 133 -14.34 13.42 -26.60
C GLU A 133 -14.71 13.83 -25.17
N TRP A 134 -16.00 14.03 -24.89
CA TRP A 134 -16.48 14.34 -23.54
C TRP A 134 -16.23 13.20 -22.54
N LEU A 135 -16.25 11.94 -23.00
CA LEU A 135 -15.93 10.76 -22.17
C LEU A 135 -14.44 10.74 -21.80
N THR A 136 -13.56 11.25 -22.66
CA THR A 136 -12.13 11.39 -22.36
C THR A 136 -11.89 12.36 -21.20
N TRP A 137 -12.62 13.47 -21.16
CA TRP A 137 -12.52 14.43 -20.05
C TRP A 137 -13.00 13.83 -18.73
N ILE A 138 -14.12 13.11 -18.74
CA ILE A 138 -14.61 12.39 -17.55
C ILE A 138 -13.59 11.33 -17.14
N PHE A 139 -13.06 10.56 -18.08
CA PHE A 139 -12.03 9.56 -17.80
C PHE A 139 -10.82 10.19 -17.12
N PHE A 140 -10.30 11.31 -17.62
CA PHE A 140 -9.18 11.99 -16.97
C PHE A 140 -9.53 12.53 -15.60
N LEU A 141 -10.74 13.06 -15.40
CA LEU A 141 -11.18 13.59 -14.11
C LEU A 141 -11.31 12.48 -13.05
N VAL A 142 -11.94 11.36 -13.41
CA VAL A 142 -12.12 10.17 -12.55
C VAL A 142 -10.78 9.45 -12.32
N LYS A 143 -9.81 9.59 -13.24
CA LYS A 143 -8.45 9.07 -13.07
C LYS A 143 -7.58 9.92 -12.12
N LEU A 144 -8.05 11.08 -11.67
CA LEU A 144 -7.33 11.89 -10.68
C LEU A 144 -7.56 11.37 -9.26
N ASP A 145 -6.85 10.28 -8.90
CA ASP A 145 -6.95 9.62 -7.59
C ASP A 145 -6.81 10.57 -6.39
N HIS A 146 -6.02 11.62 -6.54
CA HIS A 146 -5.68 12.55 -5.47
C HIS A 146 -6.88 13.36 -4.96
N LEU A 147 -7.91 13.57 -5.79
CA LEU A 147 -9.03 14.45 -5.45
C LEU A 147 -9.83 13.93 -4.26
N LEU A 148 -9.96 12.61 -4.13
CA LEU A 148 -10.72 11.96 -3.07
C LEU A 148 -9.80 11.28 -2.04
N CYS A 149 -8.71 10.65 -2.49
CA CYS A 149 -7.82 9.89 -1.61
C CYS A 149 -7.06 10.80 -0.63
N VAL A 150 -6.52 11.94 -1.08
CA VAL A 150 -5.74 12.84 -0.21
C VAL A 150 -6.61 13.42 0.91
N PRO A 151 -7.80 13.99 0.63
CA PRO A 151 -8.70 14.39 1.70
C PRO A 151 -9.08 13.25 2.64
N ALA A 152 -9.31 12.03 2.13
CA ALA A 152 -9.64 10.87 2.96
C ALA A 152 -8.54 10.56 3.99
N ILE A 153 -7.27 10.60 3.56
CA ILE A 153 -6.10 10.39 4.43
C ILE A 153 -5.95 11.54 5.44
N ILE A 154 -6.19 12.79 5.04
CA ILE A 154 -6.15 13.93 5.96
C ILE A 154 -7.18 13.75 7.08
N PHE A 155 -8.42 13.39 6.74
CA PHE A 155 -9.44 13.11 7.76
C PHE A 155 -9.08 11.91 8.63
N LEU A 156 -8.49 10.85 8.05
CA LEU A 156 -8.01 9.69 8.81
C LEU A 156 -6.97 10.11 9.85
N TYR A 157 -5.97 10.89 9.43
CA TYR A 157 -4.92 11.41 10.30
C TYR A 157 -5.51 12.26 11.44
N LEU A 158 -6.40 13.20 11.11
CA LEU A 158 -7.07 14.04 12.12
C LEU A 158 -7.87 13.20 13.11
N ALA A 159 -8.53 12.15 12.64
CA ALA A 159 -9.29 11.24 13.47
C ALA A 159 -8.40 10.47 14.45
N LEU A 160 -7.32 9.86 13.95
CA LEU A 160 -6.35 9.13 14.77
C LEU A 160 -5.70 10.03 15.82
N ARG A 161 -5.32 11.25 15.42
CA ARG A 161 -4.76 12.26 16.33
C ARG A 161 -5.73 12.63 17.45
N GLU A 162 -7.01 12.78 17.14
CA GLU A 162 -8.03 13.14 18.12
C GLU A 162 -8.34 11.99 19.08
N VAL A 163 -8.45 10.76 18.56
CA VAL A 163 -8.70 9.56 19.37
C VAL A 163 -7.55 9.30 20.35
N GLN A 164 -6.30 9.55 19.95
CA GLN A 164 -5.14 9.43 20.83
C GLN A 164 -5.11 10.50 21.94
N ARG A 165 -5.57 11.72 21.64
CA ARG A 165 -5.57 12.84 22.60
C ARG A 165 -6.69 12.75 23.62
N SER A 166 -7.83 12.23 23.20
CA SER A 166 -9.00 12.06 24.05
C SER A 166 -9.38 10.57 24.05
N PRO A 167 -8.63 9.72 24.78
CA PRO A 167 -8.98 8.32 24.92
C PRO A 167 -10.38 8.27 25.54
N PHE A 168 -11.36 7.92 24.71
CA PHE A 168 -12.75 7.88 25.09
C PHE A 168 -12.91 6.80 26.17
N ARG A 169 -12.93 7.19 27.45
CA ARG A 169 -13.37 6.31 28.54
C ARG A 169 -14.88 6.20 28.42
N PHE A 170 -15.36 5.04 27.96
CA PHE A 170 -16.72 4.61 28.22
C PHE A 170 -16.92 4.64 29.73
N SER A 171 -17.59 5.68 30.26
CA SER A 171 -18.09 5.65 31.63
C SER A 171 -19.51 5.10 31.57
N PRO A 172 -19.83 3.99 32.25
CA PRO A 172 -21.18 3.40 32.25
C PRO A 172 -22.30 4.29 32.82
N GLN A 173 -22.02 5.55 33.19
CA GLN A 173 -22.98 6.46 33.82
C GLN A 173 -23.80 7.30 32.82
N ASP A 174 -23.51 7.23 31.53
CA ASP A 174 -24.20 8.06 30.52
C ASP A 174 -25.61 7.50 30.14
N ASP A 175 -25.99 6.35 30.71
CA ASP A 175 -27.29 5.69 30.49
C ASP A 175 -28.35 6.04 31.56
N THR A 176 -28.05 6.93 32.51
CA THR A 176 -29.03 7.43 33.48
C THR A 176 -29.33 8.91 33.22
N GLY A 177 -30.28 9.20 32.33
CA GLY A 177 -30.86 10.55 32.27
C GLY A 177 -31.54 10.96 30.96
N SER A 178 -32.69 10.36 30.66
CA SER A 178 -33.95 11.02 30.23
C SER A 178 -35.00 9.98 29.86
#